data_AF-J5PYI0-F1
#
_entry.id   AF-J5PYI0-F1
#
_cell.length_a   1.000
_cell.length_b   1.000
_cell.length_c   1.000
_cell.angle_alpha   90.00
_cell.angle_beta   90.00
_cell.angle_gamma   90.00
#
_symmetry.space_group_name_H-M   'P 1'
#
loop_
_entity.id
_entity.type
_entity.pdbx_description
1 polymer ?
#
loop_
_entity_poly.entity_id
_entity_poly.type
_entity_poly.pdbx_seq_one_letter_code
_entity_poly.pdbx_strand_id
1 'polypeptide(L)'
;MEDTKVEDEKNVGLLFSGYLESRKIVLPKDVFRNGFTWFCYETFKSLAFRIWLLSWLPVTTCWKMSTNWIYSFLATYLLILCLFFLPLIQMSCRRRAVSKQLTQFSKEISANSPGTDVESWETIAANLNSYMYENKLWKTKYFFYGAWNCQEAFRLNILEPFSLKKDDDSKLKSFKDSVPYIEEALEVYFTEVDKQWRLFRTEKAWDPVNLDDVQLPRESYRFKLTWVLKRFFSLQCLPLFLQCLYIIYISWHNGLLSRISFLGCIFLMNMHTFQNLRGTSMKIEHKMQFLSSIVNETEIGANGWDQVAKRMNRYLYEQNVRKNEDFFFDGIDCKWFFNYSLCSHLSSKKTLSHVPLDIELWPYIREAQSSCTDESSA
;
A
#
# COMPACT_ATOMS: atom_id res chain seq x y z
N MET A 1 -19.73 34.90 35.93
CA MET A 1 -20.50 34.31 34.82
C MET A 1 -19.60 33.70 33.74
N GLU A 2 -18.28 33.67 33.95
CA GLU A 2 -17.29 33.18 32.99
C GLU A 2 -16.75 31.78 33.38
N ASP A 3 -16.67 31.48 34.67
CA ASP A 3 -16.17 30.19 35.18
C ASP A 3 -17.10 29.00 34.89
N THR A 4 -18.42 29.23 34.85
CA THR A 4 -19.41 28.16 34.63
C THR A 4 -19.41 27.65 33.17
N LYS A 5 -18.91 28.45 32.23
CA LYS A 5 -18.78 28.06 30.81
C LYS A 5 -17.56 27.19 30.55
N VAL A 6 -16.47 27.43 31.29
CA VAL A 6 -15.22 26.69 31.15
C VAL A 6 -15.34 25.29 31.78
N GLU A 7 -16.09 25.14 32.87
CA GLU A 7 -16.40 23.83 33.45
C GLU A 7 -17.31 22.97 32.56
N ASP A 8 -18.30 23.57 31.88
CA ASP A 8 -19.17 22.83 30.95
C ASP A 8 -18.40 22.35 29.70
N GLU A 9 -17.50 23.14 29.11
CA GLU A 9 -16.69 22.67 27.97
C GLU A 9 -15.69 21.57 28.36
N LYS A 10 -15.10 21.65 29.56
CA LYS A 10 -14.20 20.61 30.08
C LYS A 10 -14.94 19.31 30.42
N ASN A 11 -16.15 19.43 30.99
CA ASN A 11 -17.00 18.28 31.31
C ASN A 11 -17.61 17.64 30.06
N VAL A 12 -17.94 18.41 29.01
CA VAL A 12 -18.38 17.85 27.72
C VAL A 12 -17.24 17.08 27.05
N GLY A 13 -16.00 17.56 27.13
CA GLY A 13 -14.81 16.83 26.65
C GLY A 13 -14.52 15.53 27.43
N LEU A 14 -14.67 15.56 28.76
CA LEU A 14 -14.48 14.39 29.63
C LEU A 14 -15.60 13.35 29.49
N LEU A 15 -16.85 13.80 29.31
CA LEU A 15 -18.00 12.90 29.06
C LEU A 15 -17.93 12.26 27.67
N PHE A 16 -17.38 12.94 26.66
CA PHE A 16 -17.13 12.34 25.34
C PHE A 16 -15.99 11.30 25.39
N SER A 17 -14.93 11.59 26.15
CA SER A 17 -13.81 10.67 26.36
C SER A 17 -14.23 9.39 27.08
N GLY A 18 -15.02 9.49 28.17
CA GLY A 18 -15.51 8.33 28.91
C GLY A 18 -16.60 7.52 28.20
N TYR A 19 -17.35 8.13 27.27
CA TYR A 19 -18.36 7.43 26.47
C TYR A 19 -17.75 6.68 25.27
N LEU A 20 -16.59 7.12 24.76
CA LEU A 20 -15.82 6.43 23.72
C LEU A 20 -15.14 5.15 24.23
N GLU A 21 -14.83 5.08 25.52
CA GLU A 21 -14.01 4.01 26.12
C GLU A 21 -14.73 2.65 26.30
N SER A 22 -16.06 2.56 26.10
CA SER A 22 -16.80 1.28 26.26
C SER A 22 -17.57 0.80 25.03
N ARG A 23 -17.56 1.55 23.92
CA ARG A 23 -18.14 1.05 22.66
C ARG A 23 -17.10 0.19 21.97
N LYS A 24 -17.32 -1.12 21.93
CA LYS A 24 -16.57 -2.03 21.03
C LYS A 24 -16.46 -1.32 19.67
N ILE A 25 -15.25 -0.99 19.26
CA ILE A 25 -14.98 -0.28 18.01
C ILE A 25 -15.51 -1.16 16.89
N VAL A 26 -16.67 -0.82 16.31
CA VAL A 26 -17.28 -1.61 15.23
C VAL A 26 -16.85 -1.01 13.91
N LEU A 27 -15.90 -1.66 13.24
CA LEU A 27 -15.50 -1.31 11.89
C LEU A 27 -16.30 -2.11 10.86
N PRO A 28 -16.37 -1.67 9.60
CA PRO A 28 -17.04 -2.45 8.56
C PRO A 28 -16.48 -3.86 8.39
N LYS A 29 -15.18 -4.09 8.63
CA LYS A 29 -14.58 -5.43 8.63
C LYS A 29 -15.25 -6.40 9.62
N ASP A 30 -15.88 -5.90 10.68
CA ASP A 30 -16.55 -6.70 11.71
C ASP A 30 -18.03 -6.95 11.38
N VAL A 31 -18.59 -6.19 10.43
CA VAL A 31 -20.00 -6.23 10.03
C VAL A 31 -20.19 -6.98 8.72
N PHE A 32 -19.28 -6.76 7.76
CA PHE A 32 -19.35 -7.34 6.43
C PHE A 32 -18.54 -8.62 6.35
N ARG A 33 -19.01 -9.58 5.53
CA ARG A 33 -18.32 -10.86 5.33
C ARG A 33 -16.90 -10.68 4.79
N ASN A 34 -16.70 -9.67 3.94
CA ASN A 34 -15.41 -9.31 3.37
C ASN A 34 -15.45 -7.90 2.75
N GLY A 35 -14.28 -7.40 2.36
CA GLY A 35 -14.14 -6.09 1.70
C GLY A 35 -14.94 -5.97 0.40
N PHE A 36 -15.18 -7.06 -0.34
CA PHE A 36 -15.99 -7.03 -1.56
C PHE A 36 -17.46 -6.74 -1.25
N THR A 37 -18.05 -7.42 -0.26
CA THR A 37 -19.45 -7.18 0.15
C THR A 37 -19.67 -5.78 0.68
N TRP A 38 -18.72 -5.25 1.47
CA TRP A 38 -18.71 -3.86 1.89
C TRP A 38 -18.64 -2.91 0.70
N PHE A 39 -17.73 -3.17 -0.25
CA PHE A 39 -17.55 -2.33 -1.41
C PHE A 39 -18.83 -2.26 -2.25
N CYS A 40 -19.45 -3.41 -2.54
CA CYS A 40 -20.75 -3.47 -3.21
C CYS A 40 -21.80 -2.67 -2.45
N TYR A 41 -21.93 -2.85 -1.15
CA TYR A 41 -22.89 -2.10 -0.32
C TYR A 41 -22.70 -0.58 -0.49
N GLU A 42 -21.46 -0.10 -0.44
CA GLU A 42 -21.13 1.30 -0.62
C GLU A 42 -21.42 1.78 -2.04
N THR A 43 -21.12 0.97 -3.06
CA THR A 43 -21.47 1.26 -4.46
C THR A 43 -22.97 1.40 -4.62
N PHE A 44 -23.78 0.48 -4.10
CA PHE A 44 -25.25 0.54 -4.16
C PHE A 44 -25.82 1.79 -3.48
N LYS A 45 -25.19 2.28 -2.41
CA LYS A 45 -25.60 3.51 -1.72
C LYS A 45 -25.09 4.79 -2.40
N SER A 46 -24.15 4.69 -3.34
CA SER A 46 -23.60 5.82 -4.07
C SER A 46 -24.65 6.49 -4.97
N LEU A 47 -24.49 7.80 -5.21
CA LEU A 47 -25.32 8.52 -6.17
C LEU A 47 -25.05 8.04 -7.61
N ALA A 48 -23.78 7.79 -7.93
CA ALA A 48 -23.34 7.36 -9.26
C ALA A 48 -24.03 6.06 -9.68
N PHE A 49 -24.12 5.07 -8.79
CA PHE A 49 -24.82 3.82 -9.07
C PHE A 49 -26.32 4.03 -9.31
N ARG A 50 -26.98 4.90 -8.53
CA ARG A 50 -28.41 5.21 -8.73
C ARG A 50 -28.65 5.90 -10.07
N ILE A 51 -27.78 6.82 -10.47
CA ILE A 51 -27.86 7.46 -11.80
C ILE A 51 -27.68 6.40 -12.88
N TRP A 52 -26.64 5.57 -12.78
CA TRP A 52 -26.39 4.47 -13.72
C TRP A 52 -27.60 3.52 -13.83
N LEU A 53 -28.23 3.16 -12.71
CA LEU A 53 -29.42 2.33 -12.69
C LEU A 53 -30.60 3.01 -13.39
N LEU A 54 -30.83 4.30 -13.13
CA LEU A 54 -31.89 5.07 -13.79
C LEU A 54 -31.64 5.25 -15.30
N SER A 55 -30.37 5.28 -15.74
CA SER A 55 -30.00 5.34 -17.16
C SER A 55 -30.43 4.12 -17.97
N TRP A 56 -30.81 3.00 -17.34
CA TRP A 56 -31.36 1.84 -18.05
C TRP A 56 -32.79 2.08 -18.57
N LEU A 57 -33.58 2.94 -17.94
CA LEU A 57 -34.95 3.25 -18.36
C LEU A 57 -35.05 3.77 -19.81
N PRO A 58 -34.27 4.79 -20.23
CA PRO A 58 -34.29 5.23 -21.63
C PRO A 58 -33.77 4.15 -22.58
N VAL A 59 -32.77 3.36 -22.19
CA VAL A 59 -32.23 2.28 -23.04
C VAL A 59 -33.27 1.20 -23.31
N THR A 60 -34.02 0.77 -22.29
CA THR A 60 -35.12 -0.20 -22.48
C THR A 60 -36.23 0.35 -23.38
N THR A 61 -36.51 1.65 -23.29
CA THR A 61 -37.48 2.31 -24.16
C THR A 61 -36.98 2.39 -25.60
N CYS A 62 -35.70 2.70 -25.81
CA CYS A 62 -35.03 2.66 -27.12
C CYS A 62 -35.06 1.26 -27.74
N TRP A 63 -34.85 0.19 -26.96
CA TRP A 63 -34.97 -1.18 -27.48
C TRP A 63 -36.38 -1.49 -27.99
N LYS A 64 -37.42 -0.92 -27.38
CA LYS A 64 -38.81 -1.12 -27.78
C LYS A 64 -39.22 -0.27 -28.99
N MET A 65 -38.69 0.95 -29.09
CA MET A 65 -39.13 1.94 -30.09
C MET A 65 -38.21 2.05 -31.31
N SER A 66 -36.94 1.63 -31.19
CA SER A 66 -35.96 1.82 -32.27
C SER A 66 -36.14 0.78 -33.38
N THR A 67 -36.36 1.26 -34.60
CA THR A 67 -36.29 0.45 -35.81
C THR A 67 -34.86 -0.02 -36.11
N ASN A 68 -33.85 0.71 -35.61
CA ASN A 68 -32.44 0.39 -35.82
C ASN A 68 -31.80 -0.11 -34.52
N TRP A 69 -31.61 -1.43 -34.45
CA TRP A 69 -31.07 -2.12 -33.28
C TRP A 69 -29.64 -1.71 -32.91
N ILE A 70 -28.85 -1.18 -33.86
CA ILE A 70 -27.44 -0.82 -33.66
C ILE A 70 -27.27 0.26 -32.58
N TYR A 71 -28.15 1.27 -32.54
CA TYR A 71 -28.05 2.35 -31.53
C TYR A 71 -28.39 1.85 -30.12
N SER A 72 -29.43 1.02 -29.99
CA SER A 72 -29.80 0.41 -28.71
C SER A 72 -28.71 -0.54 -28.19
N PHE A 73 -28.06 -1.29 -29.11
CA PHE A 73 -26.91 -2.13 -28.79
C PHE A 73 -25.72 -1.31 -28.30
N LEU A 74 -25.34 -0.24 -29.02
CA LEU A 74 -24.23 0.62 -28.65
C LEU A 74 -24.45 1.30 -27.29
N ALA A 75 -25.67 1.80 -27.03
CA ALA A 75 -26.04 2.39 -25.75
C ALA A 75 -25.95 1.38 -24.59
N THR A 76 -26.40 0.15 -24.83
CA THR A 76 -26.30 -0.94 -23.85
C THR A 76 -24.83 -1.28 -23.54
N TYR A 77 -24.00 -1.38 -24.57
CA TYR A 77 -22.55 -1.61 -24.42
C TYR A 77 -21.89 -0.49 -23.59
N LEU A 78 -22.21 0.78 -23.87
CA LEU A 78 -21.68 1.91 -23.10
C LEU A 78 -22.12 1.86 -21.63
N LEU A 79 -23.38 1.52 -21.33
CA LEU A 79 -23.85 1.36 -19.95
C LEU A 79 -23.13 0.23 -19.22
N ILE A 80 -22.89 -0.90 -19.89
CA ILE A 80 -22.11 -2.00 -19.32
C ILE A 80 -20.67 -1.54 -19.06
N LEU A 81 -20.06 -0.79 -19.99
CA LEU A 81 -18.72 -0.23 -19.80
C LEU A 81 -18.67 0.70 -18.58
N CYS A 82 -19.70 1.53 -18.36
CA CYS A 82 -19.80 2.40 -17.19
C CYS A 82 -19.76 1.63 -15.85
N LEU A 83 -20.28 0.40 -15.80
CA LEU A 83 -20.24 -0.44 -14.59
C LEU A 83 -18.80 -0.70 -14.15
N PHE A 84 -17.87 -0.89 -15.09
CA PHE A 84 -16.44 -1.08 -14.79
C PHE A 84 -15.76 0.19 -14.29
N PHE A 85 -16.30 1.38 -14.62
CA PHE A 85 -15.78 2.67 -14.15
C PHE A 85 -16.36 3.11 -12.80
N LEU A 86 -17.50 2.57 -12.36
CA LEU A 86 -18.10 2.92 -11.07
C LEU A 86 -17.13 2.79 -9.88
N PRO A 87 -16.29 1.73 -9.78
CA PRO A 87 -15.30 1.64 -8.72
C PRO A 87 -14.29 2.78 -8.71
N LEU A 88 -13.82 3.21 -9.88
CA LEU A 88 -12.86 4.31 -10.02
C LEU A 88 -13.48 5.65 -9.62
N ILE A 89 -14.75 5.86 -10.00
CA ILE A 89 -15.53 7.03 -9.58
C ILE A 89 -15.67 7.04 -8.06
N GLN A 90 -16.06 5.92 -7.44
CA GLN A 90 -16.21 5.80 -6.00
C GLN A 90 -14.89 6.05 -5.25
N MET A 91 -13.79 5.48 -5.72
CA MET A 91 -12.45 5.71 -5.17
C MET A 91 -12.08 7.19 -5.24
N SER A 92 -12.35 7.84 -6.38
CA SER A 92 -12.11 9.28 -6.57
C SER A 92 -12.96 10.15 -5.64
N CYS A 93 -14.25 9.80 -5.45
CA CYS A 93 -15.12 10.48 -4.50
C CYS A 93 -14.63 10.35 -3.06
N ARG A 94 -14.15 9.16 -2.66
CA ARG A 94 -13.57 8.95 -1.33
C ARG A 94 -12.30 9.76 -1.13
N ARG A 95 -11.39 9.75 -2.09
CA ARG A 95 -10.18 10.57 -2.06
C ARG A 95 -10.51 12.04 -1.87
N ARG A 96 -11.50 12.55 -2.61
CA ARG A 96 -11.97 13.93 -2.47
C ARG A 96 -12.61 14.20 -1.10
N ALA A 97 -13.34 13.24 -0.54
CA ALA A 97 -13.93 13.37 0.80
C ALA A 97 -12.85 13.48 1.88
N VAL A 98 -11.82 12.62 1.85
CA VAL A 98 -10.66 12.71 2.75
C VAL A 98 -9.93 14.04 2.59
N SER A 99 -9.67 14.46 1.35
CA SER A 99 -8.99 15.73 1.06
C SER A 99 -9.72 16.97 1.58
N LYS A 100 -11.05 16.90 1.77
CA LYS A 100 -11.81 17.99 2.39
C LYS A 100 -11.77 17.98 3.91
N GLN A 101 -11.37 16.87 4.52
CA GLN A 101 -11.37 16.64 5.96
C GLN A 101 -9.96 16.43 6.52
N LEU A 102 -8.94 16.97 5.84
CA LEU A 102 -7.54 16.82 6.26
C LEU A 102 -7.32 17.33 7.68
N THR A 103 -7.92 18.47 8.05
CA THR A 103 -7.82 19.01 9.41
C THR A 103 -8.30 18.02 10.47
N GLN A 104 -9.50 17.44 10.31
CA GLN A 104 -10.02 16.47 11.27
C GLN A 104 -9.18 15.19 11.25
N PHE A 105 -8.78 14.72 10.06
CA PHE A 105 -7.95 13.54 9.93
C PHE A 105 -6.63 13.71 10.68
N SER A 106 -5.94 14.83 10.48
CA SER A 106 -4.71 15.15 11.19
C SER A 106 -4.89 15.22 12.70
N LYS A 107 -5.97 15.85 13.19
CA LYS A 107 -6.27 15.90 14.64
C LYS A 107 -6.43 14.52 15.27
N GLU A 108 -7.14 13.60 14.60
CA GLU A 108 -7.30 12.24 15.09
C GLU A 108 -5.96 11.48 15.12
N ILE A 109 -5.07 11.74 14.15
CA ILE A 109 -3.73 11.16 14.12
C ILE A 109 -2.89 11.69 15.27
N SER A 110 -2.84 13.00 15.48
CA SER A 110 -2.09 13.59 16.60
C SER A 110 -2.59 13.11 17.96
N ALA A 111 -3.91 12.90 18.11
CA ALA A 111 -4.50 12.46 19.36
C ALA A 111 -4.26 10.97 19.69
N ASN A 112 -4.20 10.10 18.67
CA ASN A 112 -4.06 8.64 18.87
C ASN A 112 -2.64 8.12 18.63
N SER A 113 -1.75 8.94 18.07
CA SER A 113 -0.34 8.63 17.81
C SER A 113 -0.11 7.27 17.14
N PRO A 114 -0.68 7.03 15.94
CA PRO A 114 -0.57 5.73 15.29
C PRO A 114 0.87 5.46 14.81
N GLY A 115 1.29 4.19 14.87
CA GLY A 115 2.58 3.74 14.34
C GLY A 115 2.50 3.16 12.94
N THR A 116 3.51 2.39 12.53
CA THR A 116 3.45 1.63 11.27
C THR A 116 2.55 0.41 11.36
N ASP A 117 2.21 -0.04 12.58
CA ASP A 117 1.34 -1.17 12.81
C ASP A 117 -0.10 -0.86 12.42
N VAL A 118 -0.73 -1.80 11.72
CA VAL A 118 -2.06 -1.63 11.14
C VAL A 118 -3.11 -1.50 12.23
N GLU A 119 -3.01 -2.22 13.35
CA GLU A 119 -4.05 -2.25 14.38
C GLU A 119 -4.20 -0.88 15.09
N SER A 120 -3.10 -0.13 15.21
CA SER A 120 -3.13 1.25 15.76
C SER A 120 -4.02 2.22 14.98
N TRP A 121 -4.40 1.89 13.73
CA TRP A 121 -5.26 2.72 12.88
C TRP A 121 -6.75 2.44 13.07
N GLU A 122 -7.14 1.45 13.87
CA GLU A 122 -8.55 1.04 13.99
C GLU A 122 -9.41 2.09 14.68
N THR A 123 -8.90 2.68 15.76
CA THR A 123 -9.56 3.77 16.50
C THR A 123 -9.76 4.98 15.60
N ILE A 124 -8.71 5.38 14.87
CA ILE A 124 -8.76 6.51 13.94
C ILE A 124 -9.79 6.27 12.83
N ALA A 125 -9.78 5.06 12.24
CA ALA A 125 -10.73 4.69 11.21
C ALA A 125 -12.18 4.75 11.71
N ALA A 126 -12.44 4.31 12.94
CA ALA A 126 -13.77 4.31 13.53
C ALA A 126 -14.25 5.72 13.92
N ASN A 127 -13.37 6.55 14.49
CA ASN A 127 -13.66 7.94 14.81
C ASN A 127 -14.01 8.72 13.54
N LEU A 128 -13.21 8.57 12.48
CA LEU A 128 -13.46 9.24 11.20
C LEU A 128 -14.72 8.73 10.50
N ASN A 129 -15.01 7.43 10.57
CA ASN A 129 -16.26 6.88 10.04
C ASN A 129 -17.49 7.51 10.73
N SER A 130 -17.43 7.65 12.05
CA SER A 130 -18.50 8.24 12.86
C SER A 130 -18.64 9.73 12.56
N TYR A 131 -17.54 10.47 12.59
CA TYR A 131 -17.49 11.90 12.26
C TYR A 131 -18.06 12.19 10.86
N MET A 132 -17.61 11.44 9.84
CA MET A 132 -18.07 11.63 8.45
C MET A 132 -19.56 11.38 8.30
N TYR A 133 -20.12 10.42 9.04
CA TYR A 133 -21.54 10.08 8.98
C TYR A 133 -22.40 11.11 9.73
N GLU A 134 -22.02 11.46 10.95
CA GLU A 134 -22.75 12.41 11.81
C GLU A 134 -22.80 13.81 11.19
N ASN A 135 -21.70 14.26 10.59
CA ASN A 135 -21.63 15.54 9.89
C ASN A 135 -22.21 15.50 8.46
N LYS A 136 -22.83 14.38 8.04
CA LYS A 136 -23.43 14.17 6.71
C LYS A 136 -22.44 14.38 5.55
N LEU A 137 -21.15 14.20 5.81
CA LEU A 137 -20.07 14.30 4.82
C LEU A 137 -19.97 13.03 3.98
N TRP A 138 -20.41 11.90 4.54
CA TRP A 138 -20.59 10.64 3.84
C TRP A 138 -21.97 10.05 4.14
N LYS A 139 -22.51 9.28 3.19
CA LYS A 139 -23.90 8.76 3.28
C LYS A 139 -24.06 7.61 4.27
N THR A 140 -22.98 6.94 4.61
CA THR A 140 -22.97 5.72 5.41
C THR A 140 -21.92 5.84 6.52
N LYS A 141 -22.08 5.03 7.56
CA LYS A 141 -21.12 4.92 8.67
C LYS A 141 -19.90 4.03 8.37
N TYR A 142 -19.69 3.67 7.09
CA TYR A 142 -18.74 2.63 6.68
C TYR A 142 -17.71 3.16 5.67
N PHE A 143 -17.21 4.38 5.90
CA PHE A 143 -16.33 5.06 4.94
C PHE A 143 -15.00 4.32 4.71
N PHE A 144 -14.29 3.99 5.78
CA PHE A 144 -13.12 3.11 5.80
C PHE A 144 -13.52 1.71 6.22
N TYR A 145 -13.15 0.70 5.43
CA TYR A 145 -13.44 -0.70 5.73
C TYR A 145 -12.76 -1.19 7.01
N GLY A 146 -11.51 -0.76 7.22
CA GLY A 146 -10.71 -1.08 8.38
C GLY A 146 -9.44 -0.23 8.41
N ALA A 147 -8.57 -0.55 9.37
CA ALA A 147 -7.33 0.16 9.66
C ALA A 147 -6.43 0.37 8.43
N TRP A 148 -6.20 -0.69 7.64
CA TRP A 148 -5.38 -0.62 6.42
C TRP A 148 -5.85 0.47 5.45
N ASN A 149 -7.16 0.56 5.19
CA ASN A 149 -7.72 1.57 4.30
C ASN A 149 -7.52 3.00 4.84
N CYS A 150 -7.50 3.15 6.16
CA CYS A 150 -7.27 4.43 6.82
C CYS A 150 -5.79 4.83 6.73
N GLN A 151 -4.87 3.92 7.07
CA GLN A 151 -3.42 4.12 6.93
C GLN A 151 -3.04 4.46 5.48
N GLU A 152 -3.58 3.73 4.51
CA GLU A 152 -3.32 3.99 3.09
C GLU A 152 -3.87 5.36 2.66
N ALA A 153 -5.02 5.78 3.18
CA ALA A 153 -5.56 7.10 2.92
C ALA A 153 -4.69 8.21 3.53
N PHE A 154 -4.13 8.00 4.72
CA PHE A 154 -3.15 8.91 5.31
C PHE A 154 -1.91 9.02 4.41
N ARG A 155 -1.34 7.87 3.97
CA ARG A 155 -0.17 7.85 3.09
C ARG A 155 -0.38 8.66 1.81
N LEU A 156 -1.47 8.36 1.09
CA LEU A 156 -1.74 8.93 -0.23
C LEU A 156 -2.25 10.38 -0.22
N ASN A 157 -2.81 10.86 0.89
CA ASN A 157 -3.43 12.19 0.96
C ASN A 157 -2.66 13.18 1.86
N ILE A 158 -1.90 12.69 2.83
CA ILE A 158 -1.15 13.51 3.78
C ILE A 158 0.36 13.26 3.61
N LEU A 159 0.83 12.06 3.94
CA LEU A 159 2.27 11.77 4.03
C LEU A 159 3.02 12.01 2.71
N GLU A 160 2.62 11.36 1.62
CA GLU A 160 3.32 11.48 0.33
C GLU A 160 3.21 12.88 -0.26
N PRO A 161 2.01 13.47 -0.36
CA PRO A 161 1.88 14.82 -0.90
C PRO A 161 2.66 15.84 -0.09
N PHE A 162 2.64 15.78 1.24
CA PHE A 162 3.29 16.79 2.08
C PHE A 162 4.82 16.62 2.07
N SER A 163 5.31 15.39 2.13
CA SER A 163 6.76 15.12 2.14
C SER A 163 7.43 15.38 0.80
N LEU A 164 6.76 15.12 -0.32
CA LEU A 164 7.29 15.39 -1.67
C LEU A 164 7.19 16.86 -2.09
N LYS A 165 6.27 17.62 -1.49
CA LYS A 165 5.94 18.99 -1.91
C LYS A 165 6.32 20.04 -0.86
N LYS A 166 7.09 19.66 0.15
CA LYS A 166 7.53 20.54 1.24
C LYS A 166 8.22 21.82 0.71
N ASP A 167 8.87 21.73 -0.44
CA ASP A 167 9.62 22.84 -1.06
C ASP A 167 8.84 23.60 -2.15
N ASP A 168 7.54 23.30 -2.37
CA ASP A 168 6.72 23.95 -3.39
C ASP A 168 5.58 24.75 -2.75
N ASP A 169 5.85 26.03 -2.48
CA ASP A 169 4.91 27.00 -1.88
C ASP A 169 3.55 27.04 -2.60
N SER A 170 3.53 26.80 -3.91
CA SER A 170 2.29 26.79 -4.69
C SER A 170 1.39 25.60 -4.37
N LYS A 171 1.99 24.47 -3.97
CA LYS A 171 1.26 23.26 -3.57
C LYS A 171 1.02 23.21 -2.07
N LEU A 172 1.84 23.83 -1.24
CA LEU A 172 1.55 24.00 0.19
C LEU A 172 0.25 24.80 0.39
N LYS A 173 0.01 25.80 -0.47
CA LYS A 173 -1.28 26.52 -0.56
C LYS A 173 -2.50 25.61 -0.78
N SER A 174 -2.35 24.40 -1.32
CA SER A 174 -3.46 23.47 -1.50
C SER A 174 -3.98 22.87 -0.18
N PHE A 175 -3.12 22.84 0.85
CA PHE A 175 -3.47 22.40 2.21
C PHE A 175 -4.06 23.52 3.07
N LYS A 176 -3.92 24.78 2.67
CA LYS A 176 -4.55 25.96 3.31
C LYS A 176 -4.37 25.92 4.83
N ASP A 177 -5.47 26.04 5.58
CA ASP A 177 -5.51 26.12 7.05
C ASP A 177 -5.26 24.76 7.73
N SER A 178 -5.10 23.67 6.97
CA SER A 178 -4.81 22.34 7.53
C SER A 178 -3.32 22.08 7.78
N VAL A 179 -2.43 22.93 7.24
CA VAL A 179 -0.97 22.79 7.36
C VAL A 179 -0.49 22.57 8.81
N PRO A 180 -0.83 23.42 9.81
CA PRO A 180 -0.29 23.24 11.16
C PRO A 180 -0.70 21.91 11.79
N TYR A 181 -1.94 21.46 11.55
CA TYR A 181 -2.41 20.17 12.03
C TYR A 181 -1.72 19.01 11.31
N ILE A 182 -1.45 19.14 10.01
CA ILE A 182 -0.70 18.14 9.24
C ILE A 182 0.73 18.03 9.78
N GLU A 183 1.39 19.14 10.06
CA GLU A 183 2.76 19.12 10.61
C GLU A 183 2.80 18.42 11.97
N GLU A 184 1.89 18.76 12.87
CA GLU A 184 1.76 18.10 14.17
C GLU A 184 1.50 16.59 14.02
N ALA A 185 0.56 16.21 13.16
CA ALA A 185 0.24 14.80 12.91
C ALA A 185 1.44 14.02 12.35
N LEU A 186 2.21 14.64 11.45
CA LEU A 186 3.41 14.04 10.89
C LEU A 186 4.52 13.92 11.94
N GLU A 187 4.71 14.92 12.79
CA GLU A 187 5.70 14.86 13.86
C GLU A 187 5.41 13.72 14.84
N VAL A 188 4.16 13.63 15.29
CA VAL A 188 3.70 12.53 16.16
C VAL A 188 3.90 11.17 15.46
N TYR A 189 3.50 11.09 14.19
CA TYR A 189 3.64 9.86 13.41
C TYR A 189 5.10 9.42 13.29
N PHE A 190 5.99 10.31 12.85
CA PHE A 190 7.41 10.01 12.69
C PHE A 190 8.09 9.69 14.02
N THR A 191 7.62 10.26 15.14
CA THR A 191 8.13 9.92 16.47
C THR A 191 7.86 8.44 16.81
N GLU A 192 6.68 7.93 16.50
CA GLU A 192 6.36 6.51 16.74
C GLU A 192 7.10 5.59 15.74
N VAL A 193 7.27 6.02 14.48
CA VAL A 193 8.11 5.32 13.49
C VAL A 193 9.57 5.23 13.97
N ASP A 194 10.14 6.33 14.48
CA ASP A 194 11.50 6.38 15.03
C ASP A 194 11.66 5.48 16.26
N LYS A 195 10.66 5.45 17.14
CA LYS A 195 10.64 4.54 18.28
C LYS A 195 10.65 3.08 17.83
N GLN A 196 9.85 2.73 16.82
CA GLN A 196 9.86 1.39 16.24
C GLN A 196 11.22 1.05 15.61
N TRP A 197 11.82 1.98 14.86
CA TRP A 197 13.17 1.80 14.30
C TRP A 197 14.22 1.52 15.38
N ARG A 198 14.18 2.25 16.51
CA ARG A 198 15.09 2.01 17.64
C ARG A 198 14.90 0.63 18.26
N LEU A 199 13.67 0.13 18.36
CA LEU A 199 13.38 -1.24 18.82
C LEU A 199 13.98 -2.27 17.86
N PHE A 200 13.87 -2.05 16.54
CA PHE A 200 14.52 -2.89 15.55
C PHE A 200 16.04 -2.92 15.73
N ARG A 201 16.66 -1.75 15.96
CA ARG A 201 18.10 -1.63 16.17
C ARG A 201 18.58 -2.37 17.43
N THR A 202 17.78 -2.38 18.50
CA THR A 202 18.22 -2.79 19.85
C THR A 202 17.71 -4.17 20.29
N GLU A 203 16.43 -4.49 20.11
CA GLU A 203 15.79 -5.70 20.66
C GLU A 203 15.53 -6.81 19.63
N LYS A 204 15.21 -6.46 18.36
CA LYS A 204 14.86 -7.45 17.30
C LYS A 204 15.99 -7.74 16.30
N ALA A 205 17.08 -6.96 16.29
CA ALA A 205 18.21 -7.19 15.39
C ALA A 205 19.15 -8.32 15.84
N TRP A 206 19.04 -8.77 17.10
CA TRP A 206 20.04 -9.62 17.74
C TRP A 206 19.40 -10.86 18.36
N ASP A 207 18.91 -11.76 17.53
CA ASP A 207 19.03 -13.16 17.90
C ASP A 207 20.27 -13.67 17.14
N PRO A 208 21.36 -14.09 17.81
CA PRO A 208 22.52 -14.69 17.17
C PRO A 208 22.10 -16.06 16.64
N VAL A 209 21.39 -16.01 15.54
CA VAL A 209 21.02 -17.16 14.77
C VAL A 209 22.32 -17.76 14.28
N ASN A 210 22.57 -19.03 14.61
CA ASN A 210 23.70 -19.77 14.06
C ASN A 210 23.48 -19.88 12.53
N LEU A 211 24.12 -18.98 11.77
CA LEU A 211 23.98 -18.86 10.31
C LEU A 211 24.86 -19.89 9.56
N ASP A 212 25.68 -20.64 10.30
CA ASP A 212 26.59 -21.66 9.76
C ASP A 212 25.83 -22.77 9.01
N ASP A 213 24.62 -23.11 9.45
CA ASP A 213 23.77 -24.11 8.81
C ASP A 213 22.89 -23.54 7.68
N VAL A 214 22.81 -22.20 7.54
CA VAL A 214 21.94 -21.55 6.55
C VAL A 214 22.68 -21.43 5.23
N GLN A 215 22.29 -22.25 4.27
CA GLN A 215 22.81 -22.21 2.90
C GLN A 215 22.03 -21.21 2.05
N LEU A 216 22.74 -20.39 1.28
CA LEU A 216 22.07 -19.54 0.29
C LEU A 216 21.55 -20.39 -0.87
N PRO A 217 20.45 -19.97 -1.53
CA PRO A 217 19.96 -20.67 -2.73
C PRO A 217 21.03 -20.86 -3.80
N ARG A 218 22.03 -19.97 -3.91
CA ARG A 218 23.17 -20.17 -4.81
C ARG A 218 23.92 -21.49 -4.59
N GLU A 219 23.94 -22.02 -3.37
CA GLU A 219 24.61 -23.28 -3.02
C GLU A 219 23.76 -24.51 -3.40
N SER A 220 22.43 -24.36 -3.43
CA SER A 220 21.48 -25.43 -3.78
C SER A 220 21.09 -25.46 -5.26
N TYR A 221 21.05 -24.31 -5.93
CA TYR A 221 20.60 -24.19 -7.32
C TYR A 221 21.79 -24.05 -8.27
N ARG A 222 21.83 -24.90 -9.31
CA ARG A 222 22.86 -24.85 -10.36
C ARG A 222 22.89 -23.53 -11.14
N PHE A 223 21.74 -22.88 -11.30
CA PHE A 223 21.61 -21.60 -12.03
C PHE A 223 20.58 -20.68 -11.40
N LYS A 224 20.86 -19.37 -11.32
CA LYS A 224 19.91 -18.34 -10.84
C LYS A 224 18.58 -18.39 -11.58
N LEU A 225 18.59 -18.66 -12.88
CA LEU A 225 17.36 -18.79 -13.68
C LEU A 225 16.42 -19.87 -13.13
N THR A 226 16.94 -21.03 -12.72
CA THR A 226 16.11 -22.12 -12.19
C THR A 226 15.43 -21.72 -10.88
N TRP A 227 16.11 -20.96 -10.02
CA TRP A 227 15.54 -20.39 -8.81
C TRP A 227 14.43 -19.37 -9.11
N VAL A 228 14.66 -18.44 -10.04
CA VAL A 228 13.61 -17.47 -10.44
C VAL A 228 12.40 -18.19 -11.04
N LEU A 229 12.62 -19.19 -11.90
CA LEU A 229 11.54 -19.98 -12.52
C LEU A 229 10.72 -20.72 -11.47
N LYS A 230 11.35 -21.44 -10.53
CA LYS A 230 10.64 -22.15 -9.47
C LYS A 230 9.72 -21.20 -8.69
N ARG A 231 10.23 -20.01 -8.36
CA ARG A 231 9.49 -18.99 -7.65
C ARG A 231 8.34 -18.41 -8.47
N PHE A 232 8.59 -18.09 -9.74
CA PHE A 232 7.59 -17.60 -10.69
C PHE A 232 6.44 -18.59 -10.86
N PHE A 233 6.74 -19.89 -10.97
CA PHE A 233 5.73 -20.95 -11.08
C PHE A 233 5.00 -21.26 -9.76
N SER A 234 5.60 -20.93 -8.61
CA SER A 234 4.97 -21.14 -7.30
C SER A 234 3.91 -20.10 -6.92
N LEU A 235 3.97 -18.88 -7.49
CA LEU A 235 2.93 -17.86 -7.33
C LEU A 235 1.90 -18.02 -8.45
N GLN A 236 0.72 -18.53 -8.09
CA GLN A 236 -0.50 -18.66 -8.91
C GLN A 236 -0.38 -18.11 -10.35
N CYS A 237 0.11 -18.96 -11.27
CA CYS A 237 0.29 -18.65 -12.69
C CYS A 237 -0.99 -18.44 -13.50
N LEU A 238 -2.17 -18.40 -12.87
CA LEU A 238 -3.44 -18.33 -13.58
C LEU A 238 -3.56 -17.10 -14.52
N PRO A 239 -3.17 -15.88 -14.11
CA PRO A 239 -3.22 -14.71 -15.00
C PRO A 239 -2.27 -14.84 -16.19
N LEU A 240 -1.08 -15.39 -15.97
CA LEU A 240 -0.05 -15.60 -17.00
C LEU A 240 -0.49 -16.68 -18.00
N PHE A 241 -1.09 -17.76 -17.51
CA PHE A 241 -1.65 -18.82 -18.33
C PHE A 241 -2.78 -18.28 -19.23
N LEU A 242 -3.70 -17.49 -18.67
CA LEU A 242 -4.77 -16.83 -19.43
C LEU A 242 -4.21 -15.85 -20.47
N GLN A 243 -3.15 -15.11 -20.14
CA GLN A 243 -2.52 -14.17 -21.06
C GLN A 243 -1.77 -14.89 -22.20
N CYS A 244 -1.11 -16.02 -21.91
CA CYS A 244 -0.51 -16.89 -22.93
C CYS A 244 -1.58 -17.47 -23.87
N LEU A 245 -2.71 -17.96 -23.34
CA LEU A 245 -3.81 -18.47 -24.17
C LEU A 245 -4.41 -17.37 -25.07
N TYR A 246 -4.62 -16.18 -24.53
CA TYR A 246 -5.09 -15.02 -25.29
C TYR A 246 -4.13 -14.63 -26.42
N ILE A 247 -2.82 -14.66 -26.16
CA ILE A 247 -1.80 -14.34 -27.17
C ILE A 247 -1.71 -15.45 -28.23
N ILE A 248 -1.80 -16.72 -27.85
CA ILE A 248 -1.86 -17.83 -28.81
C ILE A 248 -3.09 -17.70 -29.72
N TYR A 249 -4.22 -17.26 -29.16
CA TYR A 249 -5.44 -16.99 -29.92
C TYR A 249 -5.27 -15.82 -30.91
N ILE A 250 -4.72 -14.68 -30.48
CA ILE A 250 -4.52 -13.51 -31.37
C ILE A 250 -3.46 -13.78 -32.44
N SER A 251 -2.37 -14.46 -32.07
CA SER A 251 -1.24 -14.72 -32.96
C SER A 251 -1.40 -16.01 -33.78
N TRP A 252 -2.59 -16.63 -33.75
CA TRP A 252 -2.87 -17.91 -34.41
C TRP A 252 -2.57 -17.88 -35.91
N HIS A 253 -2.85 -16.75 -36.56
CA HIS A 253 -2.62 -16.53 -37.98
C HIS A 253 -1.18 -16.09 -38.33
N ASN A 254 -0.33 -15.84 -37.33
CA ASN A 254 1.08 -15.49 -37.56
C ASN A 254 1.95 -16.76 -37.67
N GLY A 255 3.10 -16.64 -38.33
CA GLY A 255 4.08 -17.72 -38.42
C GLY A 255 4.61 -18.21 -37.06
N LEU A 256 5.03 -19.47 -36.98
CA LEU A 256 5.48 -20.12 -35.74
C LEU A 256 6.58 -19.34 -35.01
N LEU A 257 7.57 -18.83 -35.75
CA LEU A 257 8.68 -18.02 -35.21
C LEU A 257 8.18 -16.73 -34.53
N SER A 258 7.18 -16.07 -35.12
CA SER A 258 6.58 -14.87 -34.53
C SER A 258 5.92 -15.19 -33.19
N ARG A 259 5.18 -16.31 -33.11
CA ARG A 259 4.52 -16.74 -31.86
C ARG A 259 5.53 -17.05 -30.75
N ILE A 260 6.61 -17.77 -31.08
CA ILE A 260 7.68 -18.10 -30.13
C ILE A 260 8.33 -16.80 -29.61
N SER A 261 8.66 -15.86 -30.51
CA SER A 261 9.25 -14.58 -30.11
C SER A 261 8.32 -13.75 -29.23
N PHE A 262 7.02 -13.66 -29.56
CA PHE A 262 6.05 -12.92 -28.75
C PHE A 262 5.85 -13.54 -27.35
N LEU A 263 5.74 -14.87 -27.27
CA LEU A 263 5.65 -15.58 -26.00
C LEU A 263 6.93 -15.38 -25.17
N GLY A 264 8.10 -15.44 -25.80
CA GLY A 264 9.39 -15.17 -25.16
C GLY A 264 9.49 -13.75 -24.59
N CYS A 265 9.11 -12.73 -25.37
CA CYS A 265 9.12 -11.34 -24.92
C CYS A 265 8.17 -11.10 -23.74
N ILE A 266 6.95 -11.63 -23.81
CA ILE A 266 5.96 -11.49 -22.74
C ILE A 266 6.42 -12.23 -21.49
N PHE A 267 7.00 -13.43 -21.64
CA PHE A 267 7.59 -14.15 -20.53
C PHE A 267 8.69 -13.33 -19.84
N LEU A 268 9.61 -12.72 -20.60
CA LEU A 268 10.66 -11.85 -20.05
C LEU A 268 10.09 -10.60 -19.37
N MET A 269 9.08 -9.95 -19.97
CA MET A 269 8.41 -8.79 -19.36
C MET A 269 7.73 -9.15 -18.03
N ASN A 270 7.09 -10.33 -17.95
CA ASN A 270 6.47 -10.81 -16.73
C ASN A 270 7.51 -11.17 -15.66
N MET A 271 8.62 -11.79 -16.05
CA MET A 271 9.75 -12.06 -15.16
C MET A 271 10.34 -10.77 -14.57
N HIS A 272 10.54 -9.75 -15.40
CA HIS A 272 10.99 -8.43 -14.96
C HIS A 272 9.97 -7.76 -14.02
N THR A 273 8.69 -7.79 -14.38
CA THR A 273 7.61 -7.24 -13.53
C THR A 273 7.54 -7.96 -12.19
N PHE A 274 7.71 -9.29 -12.18
CA PHE A 274 7.73 -10.10 -10.97
C PHE A 274 8.91 -9.74 -10.05
N GLN A 275 10.10 -9.55 -10.61
CA GLN A 275 11.26 -9.09 -9.86
C GLN A 275 11.00 -7.72 -9.21
N ASN A 276 10.30 -6.82 -9.91
CA ASN A 276 9.94 -5.49 -9.39
C ASN A 276 8.86 -5.55 -8.29
N LEU A 277 7.91 -6.49 -8.40
CA LEU A 277 6.85 -6.69 -7.39
C LEU A 277 7.38 -7.29 -6.07
N ARG A 278 8.60 -7.81 -6.06
CA ARG A 278 9.22 -8.39 -4.87
C ARG A 278 9.33 -7.37 -3.74
N GLY A 279 9.77 -6.14 -4.04
CA GLY A 279 9.95 -5.07 -3.06
C GLY A 279 8.64 -4.46 -2.57
N THR A 280 7.63 -4.38 -3.44
CA THR A 280 6.31 -3.83 -3.10
C THR A 280 5.51 -4.75 -2.20
N SER A 281 5.73 -6.06 -2.27
CA SER A 281 5.02 -7.05 -1.45
C SER A 281 5.42 -7.07 0.03
N MET A 282 6.51 -6.39 0.42
CA MET A 282 7.06 -6.49 1.76
C MET A 282 6.50 -5.40 2.68
N LYS A 283 5.96 -5.80 3.84
CA LYS A 283 5.50 -4.87 4.88
C LYS A 283 6.65 -4.00 5.38
N ILE A 284 6.31 -2.81 5.89
CA ILE A 284 7.29 -1.84 6.41
C ILE A 284 8.12 -2.44 7.54
N GLU A 285 7.53 -3.22 8.44
CA GLU A 285 8.23 -3.91 9.51
C GLU A 285 9.43 -4.74 9.00
N HIS A 286 9.19 -5.56 7.97
CA HIS A 286 10.25 -6.40 7.39
C HIS A 286 11.27 -5.56 6.60
N LYS A 287 10.88 -4.41 6.06
CA LYS A 287 11.81 -3.46 5.45
C LYS A 287 12.70 -2.80 6.50
N MET A 288 12.15 -2.46 7.67
CA MET A 288 12.94 -1.99 8.82
C MET A 288 13.90 -3.07 9.30
N GLN A 289 13.47 -4.32 9.48
CA GLN A 289 14.39 -5.41 9.84
C GLN A 289 15.53 -5.56 8.81
N PHE A 290 15.21 -5.49 7.53
CA PHE A 290 16.20 -5.57 6.46
C PHE A 290 17.23 -4.43 6.54
N LEU A 291 16.77 -3.19 6.67
CA LEU A 291 17.64 -2.01 6.82
C LEU A 291 18.49 -2.11 8.09
N SER A 292 17.91 -2.55 9.21
CA SER A 292 18.66 -2.75 10.46
C SER A 292 19.71 -3.85 10.32
N SER A 293 19.44 -4.89 9.54
CA SER A 293 20.41 -5.96 9.29
C SER A 293 21.60 -5.45 8.48
N ILE A 294 21.38 -4.51 7.55
CA ILE A 294 22.45 -3.84 6.78
C ILE A 294 23.28 -2.94 7.69
N VAL A 295 22.64 -2.10 8.50
CA VAL A 295 23.33 -1.13 9.37
C VAL A 295 24.20 -1.82 10.43
N ASN A 296 23.76 -2.99 10.92
CA ASN A 296 24.47 -3.74 11.96
C ASN A 296 25.49 -4.74 11.40
N GLU A 297 25.60 -4.90 10.08
CA GLU A 297 26.55 -5.85 9.49
C GLU A 297 27.97 -5.30 9.57
N THR A 298 28.89 -6.12 10.11
CA THR A 298 30.29 -5.71 10.32
C THR A 298 31.22 -6.25 9.24
N GLU A 299 30.80 -7.27 8.48
CA GLU A 299 31.60 -7.83 7.40
C GLU A 299 31.57 -6.97 6.13
N ILE A 300 32.75 -6.67 5.59
CA ILE A 300 32.90 -5.75 4.46
C ILE A 300 32.67 -6.48 3.13
N GLY A 301 31.92 -5.85 2.21
CA GLY A 301 31.84 -6.27 0.81
C GLY A 301 30.93 -7.47 0.54
N ALA A 302 31.31 -8.35 -0.38
CA ALA A 302 30.43 -9.43 -0.88
C ALA A 302 29.99 -10.41 0.22
N ASN A 303 30.85 -10.67 1.20
CA ASN A 303 30.58 -11.58 2.31
C ASN A 303 29.52 -11.00 3.27
N GLY A 304 29.59 -9.69 3.57
CA GLY A 304 28.56 -9.03 4.39
C GLY A 304 27.18 -9.07 3.73
N TRP A 305 27.11 -8.86 2.43
CA TRP A 305 25.83 -8.99 1.70
C TRP A 305 25.29 -10.43 1.69
N ASP A 306 26.15 -11.44 1.66
CA ASP A 306 25.75 -12.85 1.81
C ASP A 306 25.20 -13.11 3.21
N GLN A 307 25.80 -12.54 4.27
CA GLN A 307 25.29 -12.65 5.64
C GLN A 307 23.92 -11.97 5.81
N VAL A 308 23.76 -10.75 5.29
CA VAL A 308 22.47 -10.05 5.29
C VAL A 308 21.42 -10.85 4.53
N ALA A 309 21.78 -11.45 3.39
CA ALA A 309 20.88 -12.29 2.61
C ALA A 309 20.43 -13.54 3.39
N LYS A 310 21.36 -14.24 4.05
CA LYS A 310 21.05 -15.42 4.88
C LYS A 310 20.14 -15.06 6.05
N ARG A 311 20.49 -14.00 6.79
CA ARG A 311 19.71 -13.51 7.94
C ARG A 311 18.29 -13.15 7.52
N MET A 312 18.13 -12.43 6.41
CA MET A 312 16.81 -11.99 5.96
C MET A 312 15.98 -13.14 5.39
N ASN A 313 16.60 -14.13 4.72
CA ASN A 313 15.89 -15.32 4.24
C ASN A 313 15.28 -16.12 5.40
N ARG A 314 16.06 -16.32 6.46
CA ARG A 314 15.62 -17.03 7.66
C ARG A 314 14.56 -16.24 8.43
N TYR A 315 14.78 -14.95 8.65
CA TYR A 315 13.79 -14.07 9.28
C TYR A 315 12.43 -14.13 8.55
N LEU A 316 12.42 -14.01 7.22
CA LEU A 316 11.16 -14.05 6.45
C LEU A 316 10.47 -15.41 6.50
N TYR A 317 11.22 -16.49 6.66
CA TYR A 317 10.69 -17.84 6.83
C TYR A 317 10.08 -18.01 8.24
N GLU A 318 10.81 -17.64 9.29
CA GLU A 318 10.36 -17.74 10.69
C GLU A 318 9.12 -16.87 10.95
N GLN A 319 9.05 -15.69 10.34
CA GLN A 319 7.88 -14.81 10.41
C GLN A 319 6.70 -15.29 9.54
N ASN A 320 6.78 -16.47 8.92
CA ASN A 320 5.77 -17.04 8.02
C ASN A 320 5.39 -16.12 6.84
N VAL A 321 6.25 -15.15 6.51
CA VAL A 321 6.07 -14.24 5.36
C VAL A 321 6.36 -15.00 4.07
N ARG A 322 7.32 -15.93 4.12
CA ARG A 322 7.71 -16.82 3.02
C ARG A 322 7.65 -18.27 3.47
N LYS A 323 7.28 -19.14 2.54
CA LYS A 323 7.20 -20.59 2.78
C LYS A 323 8.56 -21.29 2.79
N ASN A 324 9.57 -20.65 2.20
CA ASN A 324 10.92 -21.18 2.05
C ASN A 324 11.94 -20.08 2.40
N GLU A 325 13.13 -20.49 2.80
CA GLU A 325 14.31 -19.64 3.05
C GLU A 325 15.03 -19.22 1.75
N ASP A 326 14.27 -18.96 0.68
CA ASP A 326 14.81 -18.72 -0.66
C ASP A 326 14.50 -17.31 -1.18
N PHE A 327 14.34 -16.33 -0.28
CA PHE A 327 13.93 -14.99 -0.70
C PHE A 327 15.00 -14.31 -1.55
N PHE A 328 16.24 -14.18 -1.07
CA PHE A 328 17.44 -13.74 -1.79
C PHE A 328 18.22 -14.94 -2.31
N PHE A 329 18.71 -14.82 -3.55
CA PHE A 329 19.53 -15.87 -4.16
C PHE A 329 20.96 -15.89 -3.59
N ASP A 330 21.56 -14.71 -3.46
CA ASP A 330 22.89 -14.43 -2.92
C ASP A 330 22.98 -12.96 -2.47
N GLY A 331 24.13 -12.56 -1.95
CA GLY A 331 24.43 -11.20 -1.53
C GLY A 331 24.42 -10.19 -2.68
N ILE A 332 24.75 -10.61 -3.90
CA ILE A 332 24.65 -9.73 -5.09
C ILE A 332 23.18 -9.40 -5.37
N ASP A 333 22.29 -10.40 -5.31
CA ASP A 333 20.84 -10.22 -5.42
C ASP A 333 20.29 -9.36 -4.29
N CYS A 334 20.84 -9.51 -3.07
CA CYS A 334 20.50 -8.70 -1.91
C CYS A 334 20.89 -7.23 -2.08
N LYS A 335 22.12 -6.96 -2.50
CA LYS A 335 22.61 -5.61 -2.81
C LYS A 335 21.82 -4.97 -3.94
N TRP A 336 21.53 -5.73 -5.00
CA TRP A 336 20.71 -5.25 -6.11
C TRP A 336 19.32 -4.86 -5.63
N PHE A 337 18.70 -5.67 -4.78
CA PHE A 337 17.39 -5.36 -4.20
C PHE A 337 17.41 -4.09 -3.36
N PHE A 338 18.42 -3.89 -2.50
CA PHE A 338 18.58 -2.66 -1.72
C PHE A 338 18.66 -1.42 -2.64
N ASN A 339 19.54 -1.46 -3.64
CA ASN A 339 19.73 -0.35 -4.57
C ASN A 339 18.49 -0.07 -5.44
N TYR A 340 17.87 -1.13 -5.97
CA TYR A 340 16.79 -0.99 -6.93
C TYR A 340 15.42 -0.77 -6.27
N SER A 341 15.14 -1.44 -5.15
CA SER A 341 13.81 -1.42 -4.51
C SER A 341 13.70 -0.41 -3.37
N LEU A 342 14.81 0.07 -2.79
CA LEU A 342 14.78 1.04 -1.69
C LEU A 342 15.49 2.34 -2.09
N CYS A 343 16.74 2.28 -2.56
CA CYS A 343 17.49 3.50 -2.92
C CYS A 343 16.90 4.24 -4.13
N SER A 344 16.32 3.53 -5.10
CA SER A 344 15.68 4.17 -6.26
C SER A 344 14.51 5.09 -5.87
N HIS A 345 13.83 4.80 -4.75
CA HIS A 345 12.73 5.62 -4.24
C HIS A 345 13.20 6.98 -3.70
N LEU A 346 14.44 7.09 -3.22
CA LEU A 346 15.03 8.35 -2.79
C LEU A 346 15.28 9.32 -3.96
N SER A 347 15.62 8.79 -5.14
CA SER A 347 15.95 9.58 -6.33
C SER A 347 14.71 9.89 -7.19
N SER A 348 13.68 9.05 -7.09
CA SER A 348 12.48 9.18 -7.90
C SER A 348 11.58 10.33 -7.43
N LYS A 349 11.78 11.52 -8.00
CA LYS A 349 10.80 12.63 -7.93
C LYS A 349 9.51 12.35 -8.72
N LYS A 350 9.44 11.24 -9.48
CA LYS A 350 8.33 10.87 -10.36
C LYS A 350 7.68 9.58 -9.88
N THR A 351 6.46 9.71 -9.36
CA THR A 351 5.53 8.62 -9.13
C THR A 351 5.30 7.81 -10.41
N LEU A 352 5.98 6.66 -10.57
CA LEU A 352 5.42 5.60 -11.40
C LEU A 352 4.27 5.01 -10.57
N SER A 353 3.04 5.14 -11.09
CA SER A 353 1.80 5.35 -10.33
C SER A 353 1.26 4.21 -9.45
N HIS A 354 2.05 3.20 -9.07
CA HIS A 354 1.54 2.04 -8.34
C HIS A 354 2.47 1.47 -7.26
N VAL A 355 3.61 2.11 -6.99
CA VAL A 355 4.53 1.66 -5.93
C VAL A 355 4.49 2.67 -4.77
N PRO A 356 4.12 2.25 -3.54
CA PRO A 356 4.20 3.13 -2.38
C PRO A 356 5.66 3.57 -2.19
N LEU A 357 5.87 4.87 -1.98
CA LEU A 357 7.22 5.45 -1.90
C LEU A 357 7.94 5.17 -0.57
N ASP A 358 7.23 4.55 0.39
CA ASP A 358 7.68 4.23 1.75
C ASP A 358 8.50 5.37 2.36
N ILE A 359 7.96 6.59 2.30
CA ILE A 359 8.64 7.82 2.73
C ILE A 359 9.10 7.76 4.18
N GLU A 360 8.34 7.03 4.99
CA GLU A 360 8.59 6.70 6.39
C GLU A 360 10.00 6.10 6.60
N LEU A 361 10.50 5.37 5.59
CA LEU A 361 11.78 4.68 5.65
C LEU A 361 12.95 5.50 5.11
N TRP A 362 12.71 6.67 4.50
CA TRP A 362 13.76 7.45 3.84
C TRP A 362 14.94 7.80 4.75
N PRO A 363 14.75 8.22 6.03
CA PRO A 363 15.87 8.48 6.92
C PRO A 363 16.74 7.24 7.13
N TYR A 364 16.13 6.07 7.31
CA TYR A 364 16.83 4.82 7.59
C TYR A 364 17.47 4.20 6.35
N ILE A 365 16.88 4.42 5.16
CA ILE A 365 17.52 4.05 3.90
C ILE A 365 18.80 4.87 3.73
N ARG A 366 18.79 6.17 4.04
CA ARG A 366 20.01 6.99 4.00
C ARG A 366 21.05 6.53 5.02
N GLU A 367 20.62 6.18 6.22
CA GLU A 367 21.50 5.60 7.26
C GLU A 367 22.17 4.31 6.77
N ALA A 368 21.41 3.39 6.19
CA ALA A 368 21.93 2.16 5.60
C ALA A 368 22.82 2.41 4.37
N GLN A 369 22.55 3.47 3.60
CA GLN A 369 23.42 3.87 2.50
C GLN A 369 24.77 4.40 3.01
N SER A 370 24.77 5.25 4.05
CA SER A 370 25.99 5.77 4.63
C SER A 370 26.89 4.68 5.19
N SER A 371 26.32 3.70 5.90
CA SER A 371 27.11 2.56 6.39
C SER A 371 27.76 1.79 5.24
N CYS A 372 27.07 1.63 4.10
CA CYS A 372 27.65 1.00 2.90
C CYS A 372 28.69 1.86 2.14
N THR A 373 28.69 3.20 2.28
CA THR A 373 29.60 4.11 1.54
C THR A 373 30.83 4.49 2.34
N ASP A 374 30.70 4.64 3.65
CA ASP A 374 31.85 4.84 4.54
C ASP A 374 32.81 3.64 4.45
N GLU A 375 32.30 2.46 4.06
CA GLU A 375 33.03 1.24 3.70
C GLU A 375 33.81 1.28 2.36
N SER A 376 33.60 2.28 1.50
CA SER A 376 34.26 2.38 0.18
C SER A 376 35.42 3.38 0.11
N SER A 377 35.62 4.12 1.20
CA SER A 377 36.65 5.17 1.33
C SER A 377 37.71 4.88 2.42
N ALA A 378 37.60 3.74 3.08
CA ALA A 378 38.63 3.10 3.91
C ALA A 378 39.18 1.87 3.16
#